data_AF-A0A8X8G8C2-F1
#
_entry.id   AF-A0A8X8G8C2-F1
#
_cell.length_a   1.000
_cell.length_b   1.000
_cell.length_c   1.000
_cell.angle_alpha   90.00
_cell.angle_beta   90.00
_cell.angle_gamma   90.00
#
_symmetry.space_group_name_H-M   'P 1'
#
loop_
_entity.id
_entity.type
_entity.pdbx_description
1 polymer ?
#
loop_
_entity_poly.entity_id
_entity_poly.type
_entity_poly.pdbx_seq_one_letter_code
_entity_poly.pdbx_strand_id
1 'polypeptide(L)'
;MWNFWMLLENSGFFASGPVRTALIVGTCAALVSAVIGVFTILRGNAFAGHALADVSSAGGAASFLLGINPLLGFLGMAWIAAFGMEFLGVRKVRERDLATGIVLGAGLGLSALFLYLDVTTTSTTGAAVSVMFGSMFAIPQSLIGPALMASAGVFLLVGLLYRPMMLTAVDPDLAAARGIPLRWIGLLQLLALGLAVAVCALAIGAVL
;
A
#
# COMPACT_ATOMS: atom_id res chain seq x y z
N MET A 1 3.22 35.58 23.70
CA MET A 1 2.23 34.91 22.82
C MET A 1 2.93 34.59 21.51
N TRP A 2 3.22 33.31 21.26
CA TRP A 2 3.82 32.87 20.01
C TRP A 2 2.75 32.91 18.92
N ASN A 3 2.85 33.86 17.99
CA ASN A 3 1.95 33.94 16.85
C ASN A 3 2.33 32.86 15.82
N PHE A 4 1.69 31.70 15.92
CA PHE A 4 1.78 30.57 14.98
C PHE A 4 1.68 31.01 13.51
N TRP A 5 0.88 32.05 13.24
CA TRP A 5 0.71 32.66 11.92
C TRP A 5 1.96 33.35 11.37
N MET A 6 2.77 34.01 12.20
CA MET A 6 4.03 34.63 11.74
C MET A 6 5.11 33.59 11.43
N LEU A 7 5.06 32.40 12.02
CA LEU A 7 5.95 31.29 11.66
C LEU A 7 5.61 30.71 10.29
N LEU A 8 4.33 30.56 9.96
CA LEU A 8 3.87 30.09 8.63
C LEU A 8 4.14 31.08 7.50
N GLU A 9 4.12 32.37 7.80
CA GLU A 9 4.22 33.45 6.80
C GLU A 9 5.67 33.95 6.60
N ASN A 10 6.53 33.90 7.62
CA ASN A 10 7.91 34.40 7.57
C ASN A 10 8.97 33.29 7.37
N SER A 11 8.64 32.03 7.66
CA SER A 11 9.51 30.92 7.29
C SER A 11 9.06 30.36 5.95
N GLY A 12 9.99 30.10 5.01
CA GLY A 12 9.72 29.48 3.71
C GLY A 12 9.22 28.04 3.80
N PHE A 13 8.35 27.71 4.76
CA PHE A 13 7.75 26.42 5.01
C PHE A 13 7.05 25.88 3.76
N PHE A 14 6.20 26.70 3.14
CA PHE A 14 5.55 26.38 1.85
C PHE A 14 6.48 26.51 0.63
N ALA A 15 7.63 27.18 0.77
CA ALA A 15 8.64 27.28 -0.29
C ALA A 15 9.60 26.08 -0.30
N SER A 16 9.67 25.31 0.79
CA SER A 16 10.58 24.17 0.89
C SER A 16 10.07 22.98 0.06
N GLY A 17 10.91 22.54 -0.89
CA GLY A 17 10.61 21.41 -1.79
C GLY A 17 10.16 20.12 -1.08
N PRO A 18 10.78 19.72 0.05
CA PRO A 18 10.36 18.54 0.82
C PRO A 18 8.96 18.64 1.41
N VAL A 19 8.59 19.80 1.98
CA VAL A 19 7.26 19.99 2.61
C VAL A 19 6.15 19.96 1.57
N ARG A 20 6.36 20.58 0.40
CA ARG A 20 5.40 20.50 -0.71
C ARG A 20 5.23 19.06 -1.22
N THR A 21 6.33 18.31 -1.30
CA THR A 21 6.31 16.90 -1.71
C THR A 21 5.54 16.04 -0.71
N ALA A 22 5.84 16.21 0.58
CA ALA A 22 5.14 15.57 1.68
C ALA A 22 3.63 15.83 1.60
N LEU A 23 3.21 17.09 1.50
CA LEU A 23 1.79 17.46 1.42
C LEU A 23 1.07 16.82 0.24
N ILE A 24 1.66 16.84 -0.96
CA ILE A 24 1.04 16.25 -2.16
C ILE A 24 0.91 14.74 -2.01
N VAL A 25 1.99 14.05 -1.65
CA VAL A 25 1.99 12.58 -1.53
C VAL A 25 1.10 12.12 -0.38
N GLY A 26 1.12 12.81 0.76
CA GLY A 26 0.27 12.51 1.91
C GLY A 26 -1.22 12.70 1.62
N THR A 27 -1.58 13.78 0.91
CA THR A 27 -2.98 14.01 0.51
C THR A 27 -3.46 12.92 -0.45
N CYS A 28 -2.60 12.51 -1.40
CA CYS A 28 -2.91 11.39 -2.30
C CYS A 28 -3.11 10.09 -1.54
N ALA A 29 -2.20 9.76 -0.61
CA ALA A 29 -2.30 8.56 0.22
C ALA A 29 -3.58 8.56 1.07
N ALA A 30 -3.93 9.69 1.68
CA ALA A 30 -5.15 9.83 2.47
C ALA A 30 -6.41 9.61 1.64
N LEU A 31 -6.52 10.22 0.45
CA LEU A 31 -7.68 10.05 -0.42
C LEU A 31 -7.80 8.61 -0.95
N VAL A 32 -6.69 8.01 -1.35
CA VAL A 32 -6.62 6.63 -1.84
C VAL A 32 -7.05 5.64 -0.75
N SER A 33 -6.51 5.81 0.46
CA SER A 33 -6.86 4.98 1.62
C SER A 33 -8.33 5.14 2.02
N ALA A 34 -8.85 6.38 2.02
CA ALA A 34 -10.26 6.64 2.33
C ALA A 34 -11.22 5.91 1.38
N VAL A 35 -10.93 5.93 0.08
CA VAL A 35 -11.78 5.26 -0.91
C VAL A 35 -11.69 3.75 -0.79
N ILE A 36 -10.47 3.20 -0.77
CA ILE A 36 -10.27 1.74 -0.73
C ILE A 36 -10.69 1.12 0.61
N GLY A 37 -10.50 1.85 1.71
CA GLY A 37 -10.85 1.38 3.05
C GLY A 37 -12.33 1.00 3.14
N VAL A 38 -13.22 1.82 2.58
CA VAL A 38 -14.67 1.56 2.58
C VAL A 38 -15.01 0.24 1.88
N PHE A 39 -14.46 -0.01 0.68
CA PHE A 39 -14.70 -1.26 -0.05
C PHE A 39 -14.06 -2.47 0.63
N THR A 40 -12.93 -2.28 1.31
CA THR A 40 -12.21 -3.34 2.01
C THR A 40 -12.98 -3.81 3.24
N ILE A 41 -13.58 -2.88 3.99
CA ILE A 41 -14.45 -3.18 5.14
C ILE A 41 -15.75 -3.86 4.67
N LEU A 42 -16.42 -3.31 3.65
CA LEU A 42 -17.68 -3.84 3.13
C LEU A 42 -17.57 -5.31 2.67
N ARG A 43 -16.39 -5.74 2.21
CA ARG A 43 -16.16 -7.11 1.72
C ARG A 43 -15.57 -8.06 2.77
N GLY A 44 -15.34 -7.58 4.00
CA GLY A 44 -14.71 -8.36 5.06
C GLY A 44 -13.22 -8.65 4.81
N ASN A 45 -12.52 -7.76 4.10
CA ASN A 45 -11.12 -7.93 3.69
C ASN A 45 -10.13 -7.18 4.59
N ALA A 46 -10.57 -6.73 5.78
CA ALA A 46 -9.76 -5.86 6.64
C ALA A 46 -8.41 -6.48 6.99
N PHE A 47 -8.38 -7.79 7.28
CA PHE A 47 -7.15 -8.51 7.60
C PHE A 47 -6.15 -8.56 6.43
N ALA A 48 -6.64 -8.63 5.19
CA ALA A 48 -5.78 -8.58 4.00
C ALA A 48 -5.10 -7.21 3.83
N GLY A 49 -5.76 -6.11 4.23
CA GLY A 49 -5.16 -4.79 4.21
C GLY A 49 -3.98 -4.66 5.17
N HIS A 50 -4.15 -5.15 6.40
CA HIS A 50 -3.06 -5.21 7.38
C HIS A 50 -1.91 -6.09 6.88
N ALA A 51 -2.23 -7.31 6.41
CA ALA A 51 -1.21 -8.22 5.93
C ALA A 51 -0.43 -7.70 4.71
N LEU A 52 -1.10 -7.02 3.78
CA LEU A 52 -0.43 -6.40 2.63
C LEU A 52 0.52 -5.28 3.05
N ALA A 53 0.22 -4.52 4.10
CA ALA A 53 1.12 -3.49 4.63
C ALA A 53 2.43 -4.11 5.12
N ASP A 54 2.33 -5.13 5.97
CA ASP A 54 3.50 -5.85 6.50
C ASP A 54 4.29 -6.56 5.41
N VAL A 55 3.62 -7.25 4.47
CA VAL A 55 4.30 -7.97 3.40
C VAL A 55 4.95 -7.01 2.41
N SER A 56 4.34 -5.84 2.16
CA SER A 56 4.94 -4.81 1.29
C SER A 56 6.26 -4.26 1.85
N SER A 57 6.44 -4.28 3.18
CA SER A 57 7.70 -3.91 3.84
C SER A 57 8.87 -4.76 3.35
N ALA A 58 8.64 -6.04 3.06
CA ALA A 58 9.66 -6.92 2.48
C ALA A 58 10.09 -6.44 1.10
N GLY A 59 9.16 -5.93 0.29
CA GLY A 59 9.45 -5.33 -1.01
C GLY A 59 10.18 -3.99 -0.90
N GLY A 60 9.83 -3.19 0.11
CA GLY A 60 10.58 -1.99 0.49
C GLY A 60 12.03 -2.33 0.81
N ALA A 61 12.27 -3.27 1.73
CA ALA A 61 13.62 -3.73 2.09
C ALA A 61 14.39 -4.29 0.89
N ALA A 62 13.74 -5.10 0.05
CA ALA A 62 14.35 -5.63 -1.17
C ALA A 62 14.72 -4.52 -2.18
N SER A 63 13.92 -3.45 -2.26
CA SER A 63 14.23 -2.34 -3.18
C SER A 63 15.47 -1.56 -2.79
N PHE A 64 15.71 -1.38 -1.49
CA PHE A 64 16.94 -0.78 -0.98
C PHE A 64 18.16 -1.65 -1.30
N LEU A 65 18.05 -2.96 -1.09
CA LEU A 65 19.11 -3.92 -1.39
C LEU A 65 19.48 -3.94 -2.89
N LEU A 66 18.48 -3.82 -3.76
CA LEU A 66 18.64 -3.85 -5.22
C LEU A 66 18.89 -2.46 -5.84
N GLY A 67 18.81 -1.37 -5.08
CA GLY A 67 18.98 0.01 -5.57
C GLY A 67 17.91 0.47 -6.58
N ILE A 68 16.73 -0.16 -6.57
CA ILE A 68 15.60 0.17 -7.44
C ILE A 68 14.64 1.15 -6.75
N ASN A 69 13.71 1.72 -7.53
CA ASN A 69 12.75 2.68 -6.99
C ASN A 69 11.88 2.04 -5.88
N PRO A 70 11.80 2.65 -4.68
CA PRO A 70 11.07 2.08 -3.55
C PRO A 70 9.61 1.75 -3.86
N LEU A 71 8.94 2.61 -4.64
CA LEU A 71 7.54 2.40 -5.04
C LEU A 71 7.37 1.06 -5.78
N LEU A 72 8.30 0.69 -6.65
CA LEU A 72 8.25 -0.56 -7.40
C LEU A 72 8.47 -1.78 -6.49
N GLY A 73 9.32 -1.65 -5.46
CA GLY A 73 9.52 -2.71 -4.46
C GLY A 73 8.26 -2.98 -3.65
N PHE A 74 7.69 -1.92 -3.06
CA PHE A 74 6.44 -2.02 -2.29
C PHE A 74 5.30 -2.57 -3.15
N LEU A 75 5.11 -2.04 -4.37
CA LEU A 75 4.08 -2.51 -5.30
C LEU A 75 4.30 -3.96 -5.71
N GLY A 76 5.52 -4.33 -6.07
CA GLY A 76 5.88 -5.66 -6.53
C GLY A 76 5.53 -6.72 -5.49
N MET A 77 5.97 -6.54 -4.24
CA MET A 77 5.63 -7.50 -3.19
C MET A 77 4.17 -7.46 -2.78
N ALA A 78 3.53 -6.28 -2.74
CA ALA A 78 2.09 -6.21 -2.46
C ALA A 78 1.27 -6.97 -3.50
N TRP A 79 1.63 -6.90 -4.78
CA TRP A 79 0.95 -7.64 -5.84
C TRP A 79 1.24 -9.14 -5.80
N ILE A 80 2.49 -9.54 -5.58
CA ILE A 80 2.83 -10.97 -5.39
C ILE A 80 2.03 -11.56 -4.23
N ALA A 81 1.93 -10.82 -3.12
CA ALA A 81 1.14 -11.21 -1.96
C ALA A 81 -0.36 -11.27 -2.29
N ALA A 82 -0.91 -10.28 -3.00
CA ALA A 82 -2.30 -10.27 -3.45
C ALA A 82 -2.64 -11.49 -4.33
N PHE A 83 -1.76 -11.84 -5.27
CA PHE A 83 -1.92 -13.05 -6.09
C PHE A 83 -1.87 -14.32 -5.23
N GLY A 84 -0.94 -14.40 -4.28
CA GLY A 84 -0.87 -15.52 -3.32
C GLY A 84 -2.14 -15.66 -2.50
N MET A 85 -2.64 -14.56 -1.93
CA MET A 85 -3.86 -14.55 -1.13
C MET A 85 -5.09 -14.98 -1.95
N GLU A 86 -5.22 -14.54 -3.20
CA GLU A 86 -6.33 -14.92 -4.07
C GLU A 86 -6.24 -16.38 -4.55
N PHE A 87 -5.03 -16.88 -4.83
CA PHE A 87 -4.83 -18.28 -5.24
C PHE A 87 -5.10 -19.27 -4.10
N LEU A 88 -4.75 -18.91 -2.87
CA LEU A 88 -4.93 -19.75 -1.68
C LEU A 88 -6.33 -19.58 -1.04
N GLY A 89 -6.90 -18.37 -1.08
CA GLY A 89 -8.13 -17.99 -0.38
C GLY A 89 -9.43 -18.41 -1.07
N VAL A 90 -9.48 -19.63 -1.61
CA VAL A 90 -10.59 -20.05 -2.47
C VAL A 90 -11.72 -20.62 -1.62
N ARG A 91 -12.79 -19.82 -1.45
CA ARG A 91 -14.22 -20.21 -1.33
C ARG A 91 -14.93 -19.82 -0.02
N LYS A 92 -14.26 -19.76 1.14
CA LYS A 92 -14.87 -19.29 2.40
C LYS A 92 -14.06 -18.19 3.08
N VAL A 93 -14.74 -17.32 3.84
CA VAL A 93 -14.12 -16.25 4.66
C VAL A 93 -12.99 -16.81 5.53
N ARG A 94 -13.22 -17.95 6.18
CA ARG A 94 -12.23 -18.62 7.03
C ARG A 94 -11.00 -19.13 6.27
N GLU A 95 -11.14 -19.54 5.01
CA GLU A 95 -10.00 -19.96 4.17
C GLU A 95 -9.19 -18.74 3.71
N ARG A 96 -9.85 -17.58 3.52
CA ARG A 96 -9.17 -16.31 3.22
C ARG A 96 -8.35 -15.80 4.40
N ASP A 97 -8.85 -15.92 5.62
CA ASP A 97 -8.09 -15.51 6.81
C ASP A 97 -6.83 -16.38 6.99
N LEU A 98 -6.96 -17.69 6.76
CA LEU A 98 -5.82 -18.62 6.78
C LEU A 98 -4.80 -18.31 5.67
N ALA A 99 -5.26 -18.12 4.43
CA ALA A 99 -4.39 -17.74 3.32
C ALA A 99 -3.64 -16.43 3.60
N THR A 100 -4.35 -15.44 4.14
CA THR A 100 -3.78 -14.15 4.52
C THR A 100 -2.72 -14.31 5.62
N GLY A 101 -2.99 -15.14 6.63
CA GLY A 101 -2.02 -15.44 7.69
C GLY A 101 -0.75 -16.14 7.21
N ILE A 102 -0.87 -17.08 6.27
CA ILE A 102 0.28 -17.75 5.65
C ILE A 102 1.14 -16.75 4.88
N VAL A 103 0.51 -15.90 4.06
CA VAL A 103 1.21 -14.87 3.28
C VAL A 103 1.87 -13.83 4.20
N LEU A 104 1.18 -13.42 5.27
CA LEU A 104 1.73 -12.52 6.28
C LEU A 104 2.99 -13.10 6.94
N GLY A 105 2.92 -14.34 7.42
CA GLY A 105 4.07 -15.02 8.04
C GLY A 105 5.26 -15.11 7.09
N ALA A 106 5.01 -15.45 5.81
CA ALA A 106 6.05 -15.48 4.79
C ALA A 106 6.64 -14.08 4.50
N GLY A 107 5.78 -13.05 4.44
CA GLY A 107 6.21 -11.67 4.19
C GLY A 107 7.07 -11.10 5.32
N LEU A 108 6.69 -11.33 6.58
CA LEU A 108 7.49 -10.91 7.74
C LEU A 108 8.85 -11.62 7.77
N GLY A 109 8.88 -12.93 7.48
CA GLY A 109 10.13 -13.67 7.36
C GLY A 109 11.05 -13.14 6.25
N LEU A 110 10.48 -12.84 5.09
CA LEU A 110 11.20 -12.23 3.97
C LEU A 110 11.68 -10.81 4.28
N SER A 111 10.86 -10.00 4.95
CA SER A 111 11.23 -8.65 5.37
C SER A 111 12.44 -8.69 6.32
N ALA A 112 12.39 -9.53 7.35
CA ALA A 112 13.50 -9.72 8.28
C ALA A 112 14.77 -10.22 7.56
N LEU A 113 14.64 -11.15 6.60
CA LEU A 113 15.76 -11.66 5.81
C LEU A 113 16.41 -10.57 4.96
N PHE A 114 15.62 -9.79 4.21
CA PHE A 114 16.16 -8.71 3.36
C PHE A 114 16.79 -7.60 4.18
N LEU A 115 16.18 -7.26 5.32
CA LEU A 115 16.75 -6.28 6.23
C LEU A 115 18.08 -6.74 6.82
N TYR A 116 18.17 -8.01 7.21
CA TYR A 116 19.42 -8.61 7.68
C TYR A 116 20.51 -8.59 6.60
N LEU A 117 20.16 -8.94 5.36
CA LEU A 117 21.07 -8.88 4.21
C LEU A 117 21.54 -7.45 3.93
N ASP A 118 20.67 -6.45 4.04
CA ASP A 118 21.03 -5.05 3.79
C ASP A 118 22.02 -4.51 4.82
N VAL A 119 21.78 -4.81 6.11
CA VAL A 119 22.69 -4.43 7.20
C VAL A 119 24.07 -5.08 7.04
N THR A 120 24.10 -6.34 6.61
CA THR A 120 25.35 -7.11 6.46
C THR A 120 26.13 -6.78 5.19
N THR A 121 25.45 -6.39 4.11
CA THR A 121 26.09 -6.18 2.79
C THR A 121 26.44 -4.72 2.56
N THR A 122 25.52 -3.80 2.84
CA THR A 122 25.61 -2.40 2.39
C THR A 122 25.98 -1.43 3.51
N SER A 123 25.96 -1.86 4.78
CA SER A 123 26.22 -1.01 5.96
C SER A 123 25.37 0.28 5.98
N THR A 124 24.22 0.30 5.30
CA THR A 124 23.37 1.49 5.18
C THR A 124 22.44 1.54 6.39
N THR A 125 22.87 2.21 7.45
CA THR A 125 22.18 2.28 8.76
C THR A 125 20.77 2.90 8.68
N GLY A 126 20.43 3.58 7.57
CA GLY A 126 19.15 4.28 7.40
C GLY A 126 18.06 3.53 6.63
N ALA A 127 18.39 2.46 5.90
CA ALA A 127 17.42 1.77 5.04
C ALA A 127 16.31 1.10 5.89
N ALA A 128 16.69 0.42 6.96
CA ALA A 128 15.75 -0.18 7.92
C ALA A 128 14.75 0.84 8.49
N VAL A 129 15.26 1.98 8.94
CA VAL A 129 14.43 3.05 9.51
C VAL A 129 13.48 3.61 8.45
N SER A 130 13.96 3.84 7.24
CA SER A 130 13.14 4.38 6.15
C SER A 130 12.05 3.42 5.66
N VAL A 131 12.28 2.11 5.68
CA VAL A 131 11.27 1.10 5.30
C VAL A 131 10.24 0.93 6.42
N MET A 132 10.68 0.87 7.68
CA MET A 132 9.79 0.61 8.80
C MET A 132 8.97 1.85 9.22
N PHE A 133 9.60 3.02 9.29
CA PHE A 133 8.98 4.26 9.77
C PHE A 133 8.63 5.26 8.67
N GLY A 134 9.05 4.99 7.43
CA GLY A 134 8.90 5.94 6.34
C GLY A 134 9.76 7.19 6.56
N SER A 135 9.75 8.08 5.58
CA SER A 135 10.23 9.44 5.80
C SER A 135 9.58 10.37 4.79
N MET A 136 8.48 11.00 5.21
CA MET A 136 7.68 11.88 4.38
C MET A 136 8.48 13.05 3.79
N PHE A 137 9.52 13.50 4.49
CA PHE A 137 10.40 14.60 4.05
C PHE A 137 11.62 14.13 3.24
N ALA A 138 11.98 12.85 3.28
CA ALA A 138 13.10 12.32 2.49
C ALA A 138 12.67 11.80 1.12
N ILE A 139 11.39 11.93 0.74
CA ILE A 139 10.88 11.50 -0.56
C ILE A 139 11.47 12.42 -1.66
N PRO A 140 12.22 11.88 -2.64
CA PRO A 140 12.74 12.69 -3.72
C PRO A 140 11.60 13.15 -4.64
N GLN A 141 11.71 14.36 -5.18
CA GLN A 141 10.68 14.95 -6.06
C GLN A 141 10.38 14.11 -7.31
N SER A 142 11.31 13.25 -7.73
CA SER A 142 11.13 12.29 -8.83
C SER A 142 10.03 11.26 -8.55
N LEU A 143 9.70 10.97 -7.28
CA LEU A 143 8.64 10.01 -6.91
C LEU A 143 7.24 10.63 -6.95
N ILE A 144 7.10 11.95 -7.06
CA ILE A 144 5.79 12.62 -7.12
C ILE A 144 4.99 12.14 -8.34
N GLY A 145 5.62 12.09 -9.51
CA GLY A 145 4.98 11.62 -10.74
C GLY A 145 4.44 10.19 -10.62
N PRO A 146 5.29 9.21 -10.27
CA PRO A 146 4.87 7.83 -10.04
C PRO A 146 3.78 7.69 -8.96
N ALA A 147 3.87 8.42 -7.85
CA ALA A 147 2.87 8.39 -6.78
C ALA A 147 1.51 8.95 -7.24
N LEU A 148 1.51 10.02 -8.04
CA LEU A 148 0.30 10.59 -8.65
C LEU A 148 -0.31 9.66 -9.70
N MET A 149 0.52 9.01 -10.52
CA MET A 149 0.03 8.03 -11.50
C MET A 149 -0.56 6.80 -10.80
N ALA A 150 0.07 6.35 -9.71
CA ALA A 150 -0.44 5.26 -8.88
C ALA A 150 -1.79 5.65 -8.25
N SER A 151 -1.89 6.82 -7.61
CA SER A 151 -3.15 7.26 -7.00
C SER A 151 -4.26 7.47 -8.03
N ALA A 152 -3.96 8.08 -9.19
CA ALA A 152 -4.91 8.17 -10.30
C ALA A 152 -5.35 6.78 -10.79
N GLY A 153 -4.42 5.82 -10.87
CA GLY A 153 -4.69 4.43 -11.19
C GLY A 153 -5.66 3.77 -10.22
N VAL A 154 -5.54 4.04 -8.91
CA VAL A 154 -6.54 3.60 -7.92
C VAL A 154 -7.90 4.17 -8.23
N PHE A 155 -8.03 5.50 -8.36
CA PHE A 155 -9.33 6.13 -8.57
C PHE A 155 -10.00 5.64 -9.86
N LEU A 156 -9.20 5.42 -10.91
CA LEU A 156 -9.67 4.88 -12.17
C LEU A 156 -10.14 3.42 -12.01
N LEU A 157 -9.35 2.57 -11.36
CA LEU A 157 -9.72 1.18 -11.08
C LEU A 157 -11.00 1.10 -10.25
N VAL A 158 -11.08 1.85 -9.15
CA VAL A 158 -12.26 1.88 -8.28
C VAL A 158 -13.46 2.46 -9.02
N GLY A 159 -13.29 3.51 -9.82
CA GLY A 159 -14.35 4.11 -10.61
C GLY A 159 -14.94 3.14 -11.64
N LEU A 160 -14.09 2.40 -12.36
CA LEU A 160 -14.53 1.39 -13.32
C LEU A 160 -15.16 0.16 -12.64
N LEU A 161 -14.61 -0.26 -11.49
CA LEU A 161 -15.01 -1.47 -10.78
C LEU A 161 -16.05 -1.22 -9.68
N TYR A 162 -16.55 0.01 -9.53
CA TYR A 162 -17.49 0.40 -8.48
C TYR A 162 -18.73 -0.50 -8.46
N ARG A 163 -19.38 -0.66 -9.63
CA ARG A 163 -20.58 -1.49 -9.77
C ARG A 163 -20.33 -2.96 -9.42
N PRO A 164 -19.35 -3.67 -10.03
CA PRO A 164 -19.10 -5.06 -9.71
C PRO A 164 -18.60 -5.27 -8.27
N MET A 165 -17.76 -4.38 -7.74
CA MET A 165 -17.30 -4.49 -6.35
C MET A 165 -18.47 -4.38 -5.36
N MET A 166 -19.33 -3.37 -5.53
CA MET A 166 -20.47 -3.16 -4.65
C MET A 166 -21.48 -4.31 -4.73
N LEU A 167 -21.76 -4.82 -5.94
CA LEU A 167 -22.64 -5.98 -6.14
C LEU A 167 -22.09 -7.23 -5.43
N THR A 168 -20.80 -7.53 -5.60
CA THR A 168 -20.19 -8.70 -4.95
C THR A 168 -20.04 -8.57 -3.44
N ALA A 169 -20.03 -7.35 -2.90
CA ALA A 169 -19.95 -7.11 -1.46
C ALA A 169 -21.32 -7.25 -0.77
N VAL A 170 -22.40 -6.85 -1.43
CA VAL A 170 -23.76 -6.94 -0.87
C VAL A 170 -24.34 -8.34 -1.04
N ASP A 171 -24.24 -8.91 -2.24
CA ASP A 171 -24.83 -10.21 -2.55
C ASP A 171 -23.93 -10.99 -3.54
N PRO A 172 -23.02 -11.84 -3.04
CA PRO A 172 -22.12 -12.62 -3.88
C PRO A 172 -22.84 -13.67 -4.73
N ASP A 173 -23.97 -14.21 -4.26
CA ASP A 173 -24.77 -15.19 -4.99
C ASP A 173 -25.50 -14.54 -6.17
N LEU A 174 -26.08 -13.36 -5.97
CA LEU A 174 -26.67 -12.56 -7.06
C LEU A 174 -25.61 -12.12 -8.08
N ALA A 175 -24.40 -11.79 -7.64
CA ALA A 175 -23.31 -11.45 -8.53
C ALA A 175 -22.88 -12.66 -9.39
N ALA A 176 -22.78 -13.85 -8.79
CA ALA A 176 -22.50 -15.09 -9.52
C ALA A 176 -23.60 -15.38 -10.55
N ALA A 177 -24.88 -15.20 -10.18
CA ALA A 177 -26.01 -15.38 -11.08
C ALA A 177 -26.02 -14.41 -12.26
N ARG A 178 -25.47 -13.19 -12.10
CA ARG A 178 -25.27 -12.21 -13.18
C ARG A 178 -24.05 -12.50 -14.06
N GLY A 179 -23.37 -13.63 -13.87
CA GLY A 179 -22.19 -14.03 -14.65
C GLY A 179 -20.92 -13.27 -14.27
N ILE A 180 -20.91 -12.58 -13.13
CA ILE A 180 -19.78 -11.81 -12.67
C ILE A 180 -18.74 -12.78 -12.06
N PRO A 181 -17.49 -12.82 -12.55
CA PRO A 181 -16.49 -13.72 -11.99
C PRO A 181 -15.95 -13.18 -10.67
N LEU A 182 -16.42 -13.73 -9.55
CA LEU A 182 -16.06 -13.27 -8.20
C LEU A 182 -14.54 -13.27 -7.94
N ARG A 183 -13.82 -14.27 -8.47
CA ARG A 183 -12.35 -14.40 -8.32
C ARG A 183 -11.60 -13.23 -8.97
N TRP A 184 -11.97 -12.85 -10.18
CA TRP A 184 -11.32 -11.74 -10.87
C TRP A 184 -11.54 -10.41 -10.14
N ILE A 185 -12.71 -10.20 -9.56
CA ILE A 185 -12.99 -8.98 -8.78
C ILE A 185 -12.33 -9.03 -7.40
N GLY A 186 -12.22 -10.22 -6.80
CA GLY A 186 -11.39 -10.47 -5.60
C GLY A 186 -9.96 -10.01 -5.83
N LEU A 187 -9.34 -10.56 -6.88
CA LEU A 187 -7.99 -10.21 -7.29
C LEU A 187 -7.83 -8.71 -7.57
N LEU A 188 -8.70 -8.12 -8.39
CA LEU A 188 -8.62 -6.70 -8.73
C LEU A 188 -8.75 -5.81 -7.50
N GLN A 189 -9.58 -6.20 -6.53
CA GLN A 189 -9.68 -5.47 -5.26
C GLN A 189 -8.40 -5.59 -4.43
N LEU A 190 -7.81 -6.78 -4.35
CA LEU A 190 -6.53 -6.98 -3.64
C LEU A 190 -5.37 -6.25 -4.32
N LEU A 191 -5.35 -6.19 -5.65
CA LEU A 191 -4.36 -5.42 -6.42
C LEU A 191 -4.52 -3.92 -6.21
N ALA A 192 -5.75 -3.41 -6.21
CA ALA A 192 -6.04 -2.02 -5.90
C ALA A 192 -5.64 -1.68 -4.46
N LEU A 193 -5.95 -2.56 -3.51
CA LEU A 193 -5.55 -2.44 -2.10
C LEU A 193 -4.03 -2.45 -1.94
N GLY A 194 -3.32 -3.37 -2.60
CA GLY A 194 -1.86 -3.41 -2.59
C GLY A 194 -1.22 -2.15 -3.18
N LEU A 195 -1.84 -1.59 -4.23
CA LEU A 195 -1.39 -0.33 -4.81
C LEU A 195 -1.62 0.86 -3.86
N ALA A 196 -2.73 0.88 -3.15
CA ALA A 196 -3.03 1.84 -2.08
C ALA A 196 -1.98 1.79 -0.97
N VAL A 197 -1.73 0.58 -0.47
CA VAL A 197 -0.78 0.30 0.60
C VAL A 197 0.61 0.76 0.21
N ALA A 198 1.06 0.46 -1.01
CA ALA A 198 2.38 0.88 -1.48
C ALA A 198 2.54 2.41 -1.53
N VAL A 199 1.52 3.14 -1.96
CA VAL A 199 1.54 4.61 -1.94
C VAL A 199 1.58 5.15 -0.51
N CYS A 200 0.84 4.53 0.41
CA CYS A 200 0.84 4.92 1.83
C CYS A 200 2.17 4.60 2.52
N ALA A 201 2.76 3.43 2.24
CA ALA A 201 4.01 2.95 2.83
C ALA A 201 5.19 3.88 2.54
N LEU A 202 5.20 4.56 1.39
CA LEU A 202 6.22 5.59 1.11
C LEU A 202 6.19 6.77 2.07
N ALA A 203 4.99 7.16 2.54
CA ALA A 203 4.82 8.33 3.38
C ALA A 203 5.00 8.00 4.87
N ILE A 204 4.49 6.86 5.33
CA ILE A 204 4.31 6.54 6.76
C ILE A 204 5.14 5.31 7.18
N GLY A 205 5.70 4.55 6.22
CA GLY A 205 6.40 3.29 6.51
C GLY A 205 5.47 2.10 6.67
N ALA A 206 6.06 0.97 7.06
CA ALA A 206 5.39 -0.31 7.19
C ALA A 206 4.75 -0.59 8.56
N VAL A 207 5.08 0.17 9.62
CA VAL A 207 4.54 -0.07 10.96
C VAL A 207 3.13 0.53 11.07
N LEU A 208 2.10 -0.30 10.93
CA LEU A 208 0.68 0.02 11.18
C LEU A 208 0.08 -0.83 12.29
#